data_AF-A0A3N2MNI3-F1
#
_entry.id   AF-A0A3N2MNI3-F1
#
_cell.length_a   1.000
_cell.length_b   1.000
_cell.length_c   1.000
_cell.angle_alpha   90.00
_cell.angle_beta   90.00
_cell.angle_gamma   90.00
#
_symmetry.space_group_name_H-M   'P 1'
#
loop_
_entity.id
_entity.type
_entity.pdbx_description
1 polymer ?
#
loop_
_entity_poly.entity_id
_entity_poly.type
_entity_poly.pdbx_seq_one_letter_code
_entity_poly.pdbx_strand_id
1 'polypeptide(L)'
;MAYAESSYDISEFYSVIKPTSGTKAVGRYDKVVDVEYILSPTKVDKGKYVVEVKKIGDNLYQVKDTDLCVETRYCHEWASFSEKVVLIIESSYGYTKGKIIFD
;
A
#
# COMPACT_ATOMS: atom_id res chain seq x y z
N MET A 1 19.49 14.24 -15.92
CA MET A 1 18.04 14.35 -16.13
C MET A 1 17.43 14.13 -14.76
N ALA A 2 16.83 15.15 -14.16
CA ALA A 2 16.10 14.97 -12.91
C ALA A 2 14.79 14.27 -13.27
N TYR A 3 14.59 13.04 -12.80
CA TYR A 3 13.26 12.44 -12.80
C TYR A 3 12.39 13.33 -11.90
N ALA A 4 11.18 13.65 -12.36
CA ALA A 4 10.28 14.46 -11.56
C ALA A 4 9.76 13.55 -10.44
N GLU A 5 10.12 13.86 -9.19
CA GLU A 5 9.58 13.14 -8.03
C GLU A 5 8.05 13.08 -8.13
N SER A 6 7.50 11.87 -8.15
CA SER A 6 6.05 11.66 -8.19
C SER A 6 5.54 11.44 -6.77
N SER A 7 4.57 12.25 -6.37
CA SER A 7 4.02 12.25 -5.01
C SER A 7 2.52 11.97 -5.03
N TYR A 8 2.10 11.02 -4.20
CA TYR A 8 0.70 10.58 -4.13
C TYR A 8 0.21 10.59 -2.70
N ASP A 9 -1.06 10.96 -2.52
CA ASP A 9 -1.71 10.97 -1.22
C ASP A 9 -1.99 9.53 -0.74
N ILE A 10 -1.75 9.30 0.55
CA ILE A 10 -2.09 8.05 1.21
C ILE A 10 -3.55 8.12 1.65
N SER A 11 -4.34 7.12 1.27
CA SER A 11 -5.75 6.97 1.67
C SER A 11 -5.92 6.08 2.89
N GLU A 12 -5.23 4.95 2.97
CA GLU A 12 -5.41 3.96 4.03
C GLU A 12 -4.15 3.11 4.26
N PHE A 13 -4.05 2.51 5.44
CA PHE A 13 -3.01 1.55 5.81
C PHE A 13 -3.64 0.20 6.13
N TYR A 14 -3.00 -0.88 5.70
CA TYR A 14 -3.41 -2.25 6.01
C TYR A 14 -2.25 -3.08 6.53
N SER A 15 -2.54 -4.04 7.41
CA SER A 15 -1.72 -5.23 7.61
C SER A 15 -2.15 -6.28 6.58
N VAL A 16 -1.17 -6.96 5.98
CA VAL A 16 -1.35 -7.92 4.89
C VAL A 16 -1.04 -9.33 5.38
N ILE A 17 -1.97 -10.24 5.10
CA ILE A 17 -1.77 -11.67 5.27
C ILE A 17 -1.76 -12.32 3.89
N LYS A 18 -0.72 -13.09 3.58
CA LYS A 18 -0.71 -13.96 2.41
C LYS A 18 -1.33 -15.32 2.81
N PRO A 19 -2.55 -15.64 2.35
CA PRO A 19 -3.19 -16.90 2.70
C PRO A 19 -2.56 -18.07 1.95
N THR A 20 -2.90 -19.29 2.35
CA THR A 20 -2.50 -20.51 1.61
C THR A 20 -3.06 -20.48 0.18
N SER A 21 -2.29 -20.99 -0.78
CA SER A 21 -2.74 -21.07 -2.18
C SER A 21 -4.07 -21.82 -2.31
N GLY A 22 -4.96 -21.31 -3.16
CA GLY A 22 -6.32 -21.84 -3.33
C GLY A 22 -7.35 -21.30 -2.31
N THR A 23 -6.95 -20.42 -1.39
CA THR A 23 -7.89 -19.71 -0.51
C THR A 23 -8.84 -18.84 -1.33
N LYS A 24 -10.12 -18.86 -0.95
CA LYS A 24 -11.19 -18.07 -1.57
C LYS A 24 -11.90 -17.23 -0.51
N ALA A 25 -12.41 -16.06 -0.90
CA ALA A 25 -13.29 -15.23 -0.10
C ALA A 25 -14.67 -15.14 -0.74
N VAL A 26 -15.70 -14.88 0.07
CA VAL A 26 -17.03 -14.53 -0.42
C VAL A 26 -17.15 -13.01 -0.38
N GLY A 27 -17.30 -12.39 -1.55
CA GLY A 27 -17.49 -10.95 -1.68
C GLY A 27 -18.89 -10.50 -1.23
N ARG A 28 -19.08 -9.19 -1.10
CA ARG A 28 -20.34 -8.58 -0.60
C ARG A 28 -21.61 -8.91 -1.39
N TYR A 29 -21.47 -9.46 -2.60
CA TYR A 29 -22.58 -9.83 -3.49
C TYR A 29 -22.65 -11.36 -3.70
N ASP A 30 -22.28 -12.13 -2.67
CA ASP A 30 -22.31 -13.60 -2.62
C ASP A 30 -21.44 -14.32 -3.69
N LYS A 31 -20.56 -13.57 -4.36
CA LYS A 31 -19.62 -14.13 -5.34
C LYS A 31 -18.34 -14.57 -4.66
N VAL A 32 -17.90 -15.77 -4.99
CA VAL A 32 -16.60 -16.29 -4.57
C VAL A 32 -15.50 -15.63 -5.40
N VAL A 33 -14.44 -15.14 -4.75
CA VAL A 33 -13.27 -14.51 -5.37
C VAL A 33 -11.98 -15.21 -4.93
N ASP A 34 -11.02 -15.29 -5.85
CA ASP A 34 -9.66 -15.74 -5.52
C ASP A 34 -8.93 -14.68 -4.72
N VAL A 35 -8.14 -15.12 -3.74
CA VAL A 35 -7.48 -14.23 -2.77
C VAL A 35 -5.98 -14.45 -2.80
N GLU A 36 -5.25 -13.44 -3.26
CA GLU A 36 -3.78 -13.41 -3.16
C GLU A 36 -3.33 -12.77 -1.83
N TYR A 37 -4.07 -11.79 -1.32
CA TYR A 37 -3.78 -11.05 -0.10
C TYR A 37 -5.07 -10.74 0.67
N ILE A 38 -5.02 -10.85 2.00
CA ILE A 38 -6.08 -10.39 2.92
C ILE A 38 -5.59 -9.12 3.60
N LEU A 39 -6.39 -8.06 3.54
CA LEU A 39 -6.07 -6.73 4.06
C LEU A 39 -6.90 -6.44 5.31
N SER A 40 -6.23 -6.07 6.41
CA SER A 40 -6.89 -5.63 7.64
C SER A 40 -6.48 -4.18 7.94
N PRO A 41 -7.43 -3.23 8.11
CA PRO A 41 -7.07 -1.84 8.41
C PRO A 41 -6.17 -1.74 9.63
N THR A 42 -5.14 -0.91 9.55
CA THR A 42 -4.18 -0.72 10.65
C THR A 42 -3.84 0.76 10.83
N LYS A 43 -3.12 1.07 11.92
CA LYS A 43 -2.61 2.40 12.20
C LYS A 43 -1.09 2.35 12.19
N VAL A 44 -0.50 3.44 11.71
CA VAL A 44 0.95 3.63 11.69
C VAL A 44 1.26 4.93 12.40
N ASP A 45 2.35 4.92 13.16
CA ASP A 45 2.83 6.11 13.85
C ASP A 45 3.20 7.21 12.85
N LYS A 46 3.00 8.45 13.28
CA LYS A 46 3.37 9.62 12.48
C LYS A 46 4.89 9.68 12.36
N GLY A 47 5.37 10.03 11.18
CA GLY A 47 6.80 10.12 10.94
C GLY A 47 7.15 10.20 9.47
N LYS A 48 8.46 10.31 9.21
CA LYS A 48 9.05 10.23 7.88
C LYS A 48 9.95 9.01 7.82
N TYR A 49 9.68 8.13 6.89
CA TYR A 49 10.38 6.86 6.72
C TYR A 49 10.92 6.76 5.31
N VAL A 50 12.07 6.11 5.15
CA VAL A 50 12.63 5.74 3.86
C VAL A 50 12.56 4.23 3.79
N VAL A 51 11.77 3.70 2.88
CA VAL A 51 11.42 2.28 2.82
C VAL A 51 11.47 1.79 1.38
N GLU A 52 11.55 0.47 1.21
CA GLU A 52 11.34 -0.16 -0.09
C GLU A 52 9.90 -0.66 -0.15
N VAL A 53 9.19 -0.39 -1.25
CA VAL A 53 7.82 -0.83 -1.47
C VAL A 53 7.69 -1.65 -2.74
N LYS A 54 6.78 -2.60 -2.74
CA LYS A 54 6.41 -3.38 -3.93
C LYS A 54 4.92 -3.22 -4.21
N LYS A 55 4.55 -2.96 -5.46
CA LYS A 55 3.13 -2.97 -5.86
C LYS A 55 2.56 -4.39 -5.74
N ILE A 56 1.48 -4.54 -4.99
CA ILE A 56 0.76 -5.81 -4.80
C ILE A 56 -0.69 -5.77 -5.27
N GLY A 57 -1.21 -4.57 -5.56
CA GLY A 57 -2.54 -4.33 -6.10
C GLY A 57 -2.59 -2.95 -6.76
N ASP A 58 -3.77 -2.54 -7.22
CA ASP A 58 -3.92 -1.19 -7.77
C ASP A 58 -3.92 -0.17 -6.66
N ASN A 59 -3.08 0.86 -6.81
CA ASN A 59 -2.78 1.85 -5.78
C ASN A 59 -2.27 1.26 -4.45
N LEU A 60 -1.89 -0.02 -4.42
CA LEU A 60 -1.63 -0.77 -3.19
C LEU A 60 -0.19 -1.29 -3.17
N TYR A 61 0.59 -0.80 -2.21
CA TYR A 61 2.04 -1.01 -2.12
C TYR A 61 2.41 -1.61 -0.76
N GLN A 62 3.02 -2.79 -0.76
CA GLN A 62 3.51 -3.43 0.45
C GLN A 62 4.91 -2.92 0.77
N VAL A 63 5.15 -2.52 2.02
CA VAL A 63 6.49 -2.22 2.52
C VAL A 63 7.25 -3.53 2.67
N LYS A 64 8.41 -3.62 2.01
CA LYS A 64 9.22 -4.83 1.94
C LYS A 64 9.60 -5.31 3.35
N ASP A 65 9.61 -6.64 3.51
CA ASP A 65 9.93 -7.33 4.77
C ASP A 65 9.01 -6.97 5.95
N THR A 66 7.83 -6.41 5.68
CA THR A 66 6.79 -6.13 6.68
C THR A 66 5.42 -6.60 6.20
N ASP A 67 4.47 -6.67 7.11
CA ASP A 67 3.05 -6.85 6.80
C ASP A 67 2.35 -5.52 6.46
N LEU A 68 3.03 -4.37 6.58
CA LEU A 68 2.43 -3.08 6.32
C LEU A 68 2.23 -2.84 4.82
N CYS A 69 1.06 -2.32 4.48
CA CYS A 69 0.70 -1.93 3.14
C CYS A 69 0.03 -0.56 3.12
N VAL A 70 0.35 0.21 2.09
CA VAL A 70 -0.05 1.60 1.89
C VAL A 70 -0.95 1.65 0.67
N GLU A 71 -2.18 2.12 0.86
CA GLU A 71 -3.11 2.40 -0.23
C GLU A 71 -3.04 3.90 -0.58
N THR A 72 -2.80 4.17 -1.86
CA THR A 72 -2.60 5.51 -2.41
C THR A 72 -3.83 5.96 -3.18
N ARG A 73 -3.89 7.24 -3.54
CA ARG A 73 -4.92 7.80 -4.42
C ARG A 73 -4.34 8.03 -5.80
N TYR A 74 -4.90 7.34 -6.80
CA TYR A 74 -4.56 7.54 -8.21
C TYR A 74 -3.05 7.47 -8.50
N CYS A 75 -2.38 6.47 -7.91
CA CYS A 75 -0.96 6.25 -8.14
C CYS A 75 -0.73 5.45 -9.43
N HIS A 76 0.14 5.99 -10.27
CA HIS A 76 0.49 5.41 -11.56
C HIS A 76 1.87 4.75 -11.54
N GLU A 77 2.49 4.58 -10.37
CA GLU A 77 3.82 3.96 -10.27
C GLU A 77 3.72 2.44 -10.26
N TRP A 78 4.59 1.78 -11.03
CA TRP A 78 4.53 0.33 -11.21
C TRP A 78 5.22 -0.44 -10.08
N ALA A 79 6.30 0.08 -9.49
CA ALA A 79 7.04 -0.49 -8.35
C ALA A 79 7.10 -2.03 -8.29
N SER A 80 7.33 -2.68 -9.44
CA SER A 80 7.18 -4.14 -9.60
C SER A 80 8.31 -4.95 -8.94
N PHE A 81 9.51 -4.37 -8.85
CA PHE A 81 10.75 -5.03 -8.41
C PHE A 81 11.32 -4.49 -7.10
N SER A 82 10.45 -3.90 -6.26
CA SER A 82 10.79 -3.06 -5.11
C SER A 82 11.43 -1.73 -5.48
N GLU A 83 10.82 -0.64 -5.03
CA GLU A 83 11.30 0.72 -5.25
C GLU A 83 11.47 1.43 -3.92
N LYS A 84 12.55 2.20 -3.81
CA LYS A 84 12.85 2.98 -2.62
C LYS A 84 12.03 4.26 -2.67
N VAL A 85 11.24 4.50 -1.63
CA VAL A 85 10.33 5.63 -1.53
C VAL A 85 10.50 6.36 -0.21
N VAL A 86 10.02 7.60 -0.18
CA VAL A 86 9.83 8.36 1.06
C VAL A 86 8.36 8.29 1.46
N LEU A 87 8.11 7.75 2.65
CA LEU A 87 6.78 7.67 3.25
C LEU A 87 6.66 8.72 4.35
N ILE A 88 5.75 9.67 4.18
CA ILE A 88 5.43 10.70 5.16
C ILE A 88 4.05 10.40 5.72
N ILE A 89 3.96 10.16 7.03
CA ILE A 89 2.71 9.81 7.72
C ILE A 89 2.34 10.96 8.64
N GLU A 90 1.23 11.62 8.32
CA GLU A 90 0.73 12.80 9.02
C GLU A 90 -0.41 12.47 9.99
N SER A 91 -1.19 11.43 9.69
CA SER A 91 -2.35 11.01 10.47
C SER A 91 -2.78 9.59 10.11
N SER A 92 -3.34 8.84 11.07
CA SER A 92 -4.05 7.58 10.76
C SER A 92 -5.55 7.78 10.50
N TYR A 93 -6.03 9.02 10.57
CA TYR A 93 -7.42 9.45 10.39
C TYR A 93 -7.54 10.52 9.32
N GLY A 94 -8.72 10.63 8.71
CA GLY A 94 -9.03 11.67 7.72
C GLY A 94 -8.90 11.18 6.28
N TYR A 95 -9.12 12.10 5.34
CA TYR A 95 -9.20 11.80 3.91
C TYR A 95 -7.82 11.54 3.29
N THR A 96 -6.80 12.28 3.71
CA THR A 96 -5.39 12.02 3.40
C THR A 96 -4.65 11.75 4.70
N LYS A 97 -3.85 10.68 4.70
CA LYS A 97 -3.11 10.19 5.86
C LYS A 97 -1.63 10.54 5.80
N GLY A 98 -1.20 11.09 4.68
CA GLY A 98 0.18 11.45 4.40
C GLY A 98 0.49 11.29 2.92
N LYS A 99 1.77 11.12 2.58
CA LYS A 99 2.26 11.03 1.21
C LYS A 99 3.27 9.92 1.03
N ILE A 100 3.23 9.29 -0.14
CA ILE A 100 4.32 8.48 -0.67
C ILE A 100 4.99 9.27 -1.80
N ILE A 101 6.31 9.24 -1.86
CA ILE A 101 7.10 9.93 -2.87
C ILE A 101 8.05 8.93 -3.52
N PHE A 102 7.94 8.80 -4.83
CA PHE A 102 8.82 8.01 -5.68
C PHE A 102 9.82 8.96 -6.36
N ASP A 103 11.06 8.50 -6.52
CA ASP A 103 12.18 9.21 -7.17
C ASP A 103 12.28 8.84 -8.66
#